data_AF-A0A8I0P3V3-F1
#
_entry.id   AF-A0A8I0P3V3-F1
#
_cell.length_a   1.000
_cell.length_b   1.000
_cell.length_c   1.000
_cell.angle_alpha   90.00
_cell.angle_beta   90.00
_cell.angle_gamma   90.00
#
_symmetry.space_group_name_H-M   'P 1'
#
loop_
_entity.id
_entity.type
_entity.pdbx_description
1 polymer ?
#
loop_
_entity_poly.entity_id
_entity_poly.type
_entity_poly.pdbx_seq_one_letter_code
_entity_poly.pdbx_strand_id
1 'polypeptide(L)'
;MTTITALRDLPLDHHQVEVLAVDLTPFLTAMLADTDAELADILPVEYALTDQAGPADRTITEYDGCTSSIHPEVEEDSPAALLALELRRQPDVTATDVPTRTHLTLTVQPQSLHGWRWWRRKLAVGSILRHGTVVSGTGHYGEITVQLRGPNVGELLDNQAVHSATRLQDFLSVRPAGHPW
;
A
#
# COMPACT_ATOMS: atom_id res chain seq x y z
N MET A 1 40.64 4.38 -12.90
CA MET A 1 39.75 3.27 -13.33
C MET A 1 40.23 1.97 -12.70
N THR A 2 39.80 1.66 -11.48
CA THR A 2 39.71 0.31 -10.85
C THR A 2 39.39 0.49 -9.37
N THR A 3 38.12 0.40 -8.98
CA THR A 3 37.73 0.32 -7.55
C THR A 3 36.36 -0.31 -7.30
N ILE A 4 35.47 -0.41 -8.30
CA ILE A 4 34.12 -0.98 -8.08
C ILE A 4 34.12 -2.52 -8.01
N THR A 5 35.08 -3.18 -8.66
CA THR A 5 35.10 -4.66 -8.73
C THR A 5 35.60 -5.33 -7.44
N ALA A 6 36.34 -4.61 -6.58
CA ALA A 6 36.93 -5.18 -5.37
C ALA A 6 35.95 -5.31 -4.18
N LEU A 7 34.78 -4.66 -4.25
CA LEU A 7 33.75 -4.72 -3.20
C LEU A 7 32.83 -5.93 -3.30
N ARG A 8 32.85 -6.66 -4.42
CA ARG A 8 31.91 -7.76 -4.69
C ARG A 8 32.29 -9.09 -4.04
N ASP A 9 33.57 -9.28 -3.72
CA ASP A 9 34.12 -10.54 -3.19
C ASP A 9 34.49 -10.48 -1.69
N LEU A 10 34.10 -9.42 -0.98
CA LEU A 10 34.20 -9.43 0.47
C LEU A 10 33.05 -10.27 1.05
N PRO A 11 33.32 -11.26 1.91
CA PRO A 11 32.27 -11.91 2.69
C PRO A 11 31.75 -10.90 3.70
N LEU A 12 30.79 -10.09 3.27
CA LEU A 12 30.14 -9.10 4.11
C LEU A 12 29.28 -9.86 5.12
N ASP A 13 29.66 -9.75 6.40
CA ASP A 13 28.85 -10.27 7.49
C ASP A 13 27.54 -9.47 7.59
N HIS A 14 26.48 -10.05 8.17
CA HIS A 14 25.14 -9.46 8.22
C HIS A 14 25.15 -8.04 8.81
N HIS A 15 26.05 -7.78 9.75
CA HIS A 15 26.27 -6.47 10.34
C HIS A 15 26.79 -5.43 9.32
N GLN A 16 27.67 -5.83 8.40
CA GLN A 16 28.23 -4.91 7.40
C GLN A 16 27.21 -4.57 6.31
N VAL A 17 26.29 -5.48 5.99
CA VAL A 17 25.15 -5.21 5.09
C VAL A 17 24.19 -4.19 5.69
N GLU A 18 23.91 -4.27 7.00
CA GLU A 18 23.03 -3.31 7.68
C GLU A 18 23.64 -1.90 7.75
N VAL A 19 24.94 -1.79 8.03
CA VAL A 19 25.64 -0.50 8.01
C VAL A 19 25.64 0.09 6.60
N LEU A 20 25.88 -0.73 5.58
CA LEU A 20 25.83 -0.27 4.18
C LEU A 20 24.41 0.17 3.79
N ALA A 21 23.38 -0.53 4.26
CA ALA A 21 21.99 -0.17 4.00
C ALA A 21 21.64 1.19 4.62
N VAL A 22 22.07 1.44 5.86
CA VAL A 22 21.85 2.73 6.55
C VAL A 22 22.60 3.86 5.83
N ASP A 23 23.86 3.67 5.45
CA ASP A 23 24.67 4.69 4.79
C ASP A 23 24.21 5.01 3.36
N LEU A 24 23.66 4.03 2.64
CA LEU A 24 23.15 4.21 1.28
C LEU A 24 21.71 4.74 1.22
N THR A 25 20.94 4.60 2.32
CA THR A 25 19.56 5.09 2.41
C THR A 25 19.42 6.60 2.11
N PRO A 26 20.20 7.52 2.70
CA PRO A 26 20.06 8.95 2.42
C PRO A 26 20.44 9.31 0.99
N PHE A 27 21.45 8.64 0.41
CA PHE A 27 21.86 8.86 -0.98
C PHE A 27 20.79 8.37 -1.98
N LEU A 28 20.22 7.19 -1.75
CA LEU A 28 19.11 6.66 -2.57
C LEU A 28 17.85 7.51 -2.41
N THR A 29 17.58 8.02 -1.20
CA THR A 29 16.44 8.91 -0.95
C THR A 29 16.60 10.24 -1.67
N ALA A 30 17.81 10.81 -1.70
CA ALA A 30 18.10 12.04 -2.43
C ALA A 30 18.01 11.85 -3.95
N MET A 31 18.55 10.74 -4.50
CA MET A 31 18.39 10.45 -5.93
C MET A 31 16.94 10.19 -6.33
N LEU A 32 16.16 9.49 -5.49
CA LEU A 32 14.74 9.27 -5.73
C LEU A 32 13.94 10.58 -5.67
N ALA A 33 14.27 11.50 -4.77
CA ALA A 33 13.66 12.82 -4.69
C ALA A 33 13.97 13.70 -5.91
N ASP A 34 15.20 13.62 -6.45
CA ASP A 34 15.57 14.30 -7.70
C ASP A 34 14.82 13.71 -8.91
N THR A 35 14.60 12.39 -8.90
CA THR A 35 13.82 11.70 -9.95
C THR A 35 12.33 12.06 -9.88
N ASP A 36 11.78 12.28 -8.69
CA ASP A 36 10.39 12.72 -8.46
C ASP A 36 10.17 14.17 -8.95
N ALA A 37 11.21 15.02 -8.84
CA ALA A 37 11.18 16.39 -9.36
C ALA A 37 11.24 16.45 -10.90
N GLU A 38 11.99 15.56 -11.55
CA GLU A 38 12.05 15.45 -13.02
C GLU A 38 10.81 14.75 -13.62
N LEU A 39 10.15 13.86 -12.87
CA LEU A 39 8.91 13.22 -13.30
C LEU A 39 7.69 14.16 -13.29
N ALA A 40 7.72 15.23 -12.50
CA ALA A 40 6.65 16.24 -12.48
C ALA A 40 6.47 16.93 -13.86
N ASP A 41 7.53 17.03 -14.67
CA ASP A 41 7.49 17.59 -16.02
C ASP A 41 7.09 16.56 -17.11
N ILE A 42 7.03 15.27 -16.77
CA ILE A 42 6.66 14.17 -17.69
C ILE A 42 5.52 13.32 -17.10
N LEU A 43 4.63 13.93 -16.32
CA LEU A 43 3.42 13.24 -15.90
C LEU A 43 2.46 13.11 -17.09
N PRO A 44 2.10 11.89 -17.51
CA PRO A 44 0.99 11.72 -18.44
C PRO A 44 -0.28 12.15 -17.72
N VAL A 45 -1.01 13.08 -18.35
CA VAL A 45 -2.40 13.48 -18.10
C VAL A 45 -2.93 13.00 -16.75
N GLU A 46 -2.99 13.91 -15.78
CA GLU A 46 -3.94 13.81 -14.68
C GLU A 46 -5.29 13.47 -15.32
N TYR A 47 -5.70 12.20 -15.25
CA TYR A 47 -7.10 11.89 -15.27
C TYR A 47 -7.62 12.56 -14.02
N ALA A 48 -8.12 13.78 -14.22
CA ALA A 48 -8.79 14.56 -13.23
C ALA A 48 -9.63 13.58 -12.41
N LEU A 49 -9.41 13.60 -11.10
CA LEU A 49 -10.51 13.34 -10.19
C LEU A 49 -11.67 14.16 -10.75
N THR A 50 -12.62 13.48 -11.38
CA THR A 50 -13.91 14.07 -11.62
C THR A 50 -14.52 14.22 -10.23
N ASP A 51 -14.26 15.38 -9.63
CA ASP A 51 -15.18 16.09 -8.74
C ASP A 51 -16.43 16.53 -9.54
N GLN A 52 -16.98 15.59 -10.31
CA GLN A 52 -18.15 15.67 -11.17
C GLN A 52 -18.92 14.35 -10.99
N ALA A 53 -19.12 13.94 -9.74
CA ALA A 53 -20.34 13.25 -9.39
C ALA A 53 -21.35 14.34 -9.02
N GLY A 54 -22.03 14.89 -10.03
CA GLY A 54 -23.29 15.57 -9.76
C GLY A 54 -24.19 14.62 -8.94
N PRO A 55 -24.88 15.11 -7.90
CA PRO A 55 -25.76 14.27 -7.09
C PRO A 55 -27.02 14.00 -7.90
N ALA A 56 -27.08 12.91 -8.67
CA ALA A 56 -28.33 12.57 -9.35
C ALA A 56 -28.60 11.10 -9.66
N ASP A 57 -27.61 10.23 -9.91
CA ASP A 57 -27.99 8.92 -10.50
C ASP A 57 -27.07 7.74 -10.18
N ARG A 58 -26.36 7.76 -9.05
CA ARG A 58 -25.63 6.56 -8.58
C ARG A 58 -26.53 5.72 -7.69
N THR A 59 -26.65 4.43 -7.97
CA THR A 59 -27.33 3.50 -7.08
C THR A 59 -26.43 3.25 -5.88
N ILE A 60 -26.71 3.96 -4.78
CA ILE A 60 -26.02 3.78 -3.50
C ILE A 60 -26.87 2.83 -2.64
N THR A 61 -26.27 1.73 -2.22
CA THR A 61 -26.88 0.78 -1.28
C THR A 61 -25.99 0.61 -0.08
N GLU A 62 -26.59 0.61 1.12
CA GLU A 62 -25.87 0.30 2.35
C GLU A 62 -26.19 -1.15 2.75
N TYR A 63 -25.15 -1.92 3.04
CA TYR A 63 -25.28 -3.30 3.49
C TYR A 63 -24.30 -3.54 4.63
N ASP A 64 -24.82 -3.81 5.84
CA ASP A 64 -24.04 -4.18 7.02
C ASP A 64 -22.87 -3.23 7.33
N GLY A 65 -23.10 -1.91 7.21
CA GLY A 65 -22.07 -0.88 7.43
C GLY A 65 -21.10 -0.68 6.26
N CYS A 66 -21.26 -1.41 5.15
CA CYS A 66 -20.57 -1.18 3.89
C CYS A 66 -21.42 -0.31 2.95
N THR A 67 -20.86 0.79 2.45
CA THR A 67 -21.47 1.60 1.39
C THR A 67 -21.08 1.05 0.02
N SER A 68 -22.06 0.68 -0.80
CA SER A 68 -21.85 0.18 -2.16
C SER A 68 -22.41 1.17 -3.17
N SER A 69 -21.60 1.62 -4.12
CA SER A 69 -22.02 2.48 -5.24
C SER A 69 -21.71 1.83 -6.58
N ILE A 70 -22.70 1.84 -7.47
CA ILE A 70 -22.53 1.39 -8.86
C ILE A 70 -22.88 2.55 -9.78
N HIS A 71 -22.02 2.80 -10.77
CA HIS A 71 -22.28 3.81 -11.78
C HIS A 71 -23.51 3.42 -12.64
N PRO A 72 -24.44 4.33 -12.96
CA PRO A 72 -25.72 3.99 -13.62
C PRO A 72 -25.55 3.31 -14.99
N GLU A 73 -24.45 3.60 -15.69
CA GLU A 73 -24.13 3.01 -16.99
C GLU A 73 -23.57 1.58 -16.89
N VAL A 74 -23.34 1.09 -15.67
CA VAL A 74 -22.80 -0.24 -15.42
C VAL A 74 -23.94 -1.18 -15.07
N GLU A 75 -24.07 -2.25 -15.85
CA GLU A 75 -24.99 -3.35 -15.57
C GLU A 75 -24.68 -3.97 -14.19
N GLU A 76 -25.72 -4.24 -13.39
CA GLU A 76 -25.59 -4.86 -12.06
C GLU A 76 -25.00 -6.29 -12.13
N ASP A 77 -25.13 -6.96 -13.27
CA ASP A 77 -24.55 -8.28 -13.55
C ASP A 77 -23.13 -8.21 -14.15
N SER A 78 -22.53 -7.01 -14.23
CA SER A 78 -21.16 -6.84 -14.70
C SER A 78 -20.16 -7.52 -13.75
N PRO A 79 -19.00 -7.97 -14.25
CA PRO A 79 -18.04 -8.71 -13.43
C PRO A 79 -17.54 -7.89 -12.23
N ALA A 80 -17.33 -6.57 -12.38
CA ALA A 80 -16.97 -5.70 -11.27
C ALA A 80 -18.11 -5.51 -10.25
N ALA A 81 -19.38 -5.44 -10.69
CA ALA A 81 -20.54 -5.35 -9.80
C ALA A 81 -20.75 -6.65 -9.01
N LEU A 82 -20.63 -7.81 -9.65
CA LEU A 82 -20.68 -9.11 -8.96
C LEU A 82 -19.55 -9.24 -7.92
N LEU A 83 -18.34 -8.80 -8.26
CA LEU A 83 -17.24 -8.78 -7.30
C LEU A 83 -17.52 -7.82 -6.13
N ALA A 84 -18.06 -6.62 -6.38
CA ALA A 84 -18.45 -5.69 -5.32
C ALA A 84 -19.48 -6.31 -4.36
N LEU A 85 -20.49 -6.99 -4.91
CA LEU A 85 -21.54 -7.68 -4.15
C LEU A 85 -21.01 -8.84 -3.29
N GLU A 86 -19.96 -9.52 -3.75
CA GLU A 86 -19.26 -10.55 -2.99
C GLU A 86 -18.42 -9.94 -1.86
N LEU A 87 -17.62 -8.92 -2.18
CA LEU A 87 -16.67 -8.32 -1.25
C LEU A 87 -17.34 -7.50 -0.14
N ARG A 88 -18.49 -6.87 -0.39
CA ARG A 88 -19.25 -6.13 0.64
C ARG A 88 -19.70 -6.99 1.83
N ARG A 89 -19.65 -8.33 1.72
CA ARG A 89 -19.96 -9.26 2.82
C ARG A 89 -18.77 -9.47 3.77
N GLN A 90 -17.59 -8.96 3.44
CA GLN A 90 -16.42 -9.08 4.30
C GLN A 90 -16.49 -8.00 5.40
N PRO A 91 -16.21 -8.35 6.66
CA PRO A 91 -16.42 -7.46 7.80
C PRO A 91 -15.46 -6.26 7.84
N ASP A 92 -14.37 -6.33 7.09
CA ASP A 92 -13.37 -5.29 6.99
C ASP A 92 -13.56 -4.40 5.75
N VAL A 93 -14.58 -4.65 4.92
CA VAL A 93 -14.92 -3.81 3.77
C VAL A 93 -15.90 -2.73 4.22
N THR A 94 -15.54 -1.47 4.01
CA THR A 94 -16.36 -0.31 4.41
C THR A 94 -16.98 0.41 3.21
N ALA A 95 -16.36 0.31 2.04
CA ALA A 95 -16.96 0.81 0.81
C ALA A 95 -16.54 0.02 -0.43
N THR A 96 -17.46 -0.05 -1.39
CA THR A 96 -17.22 -0.56 -2.75
C THR A 96 -17.77 0.46 -3.75
N ASP A 97 -16.99 0.84 -4.75
CA ASP A 97 -17.43 1.75 -5.81
C ASP A 97 -17.06 1.18 -7.17
N VAL A 98 -18.05 1.01 -8.04
CA VAL A 98 -17.91 0.42 -9.37
C VAL A 98 -18.08 1.51 -10.43
N PRO A 99 -16.98 2.17 -10.85
CA PRO A 99 -17.06 3.22 -11.87
C PRO A 99 -17.25 2.66 -13.28
N THR A 100 -16.77 1.45 -13.57
CA THR A 100 -16.90 0.82 -14.90
C THR A 100 -17.12 -0.69 -14.77
N ARG A 101 -17.46 -1.37 -15.88
CA ARG A 101 -17.70 -2.83 -15.91
C ARG A 101 -16.51 -3.66 -15.42
N THR A 102 -15.28 -3.14 -15.49
CA THR A 102 -14.03 -3.85 -15.16
C THR A 102 -13.18 -3.16 -14.11
N HIS A 103 -13.67 -2.08 -13.50
CA HIS A 103 -12.93 -1.36 -12.46
C HIS A 103 -13.75 -1.32 -11.17
N LEU A 104 -13.07 -1.61 -10.06
CA LEU A 104 -13.62 -1.58 -8.72
C LEU A 104 -12.70 -0.80 -7.80
N THR A 105 -13.23 0.18 -7.08
CA THR A 105 -12.58 0.78 -5.93
C THR A 105 -13.07 0.10 -4.67
N LEU A 106 -12.14 -0.50 -3.92
CA LEU A 106 -12.43 -1.21 -2.68
C LEU A 106 -11.80 -0.48 -1.51
N THR A 107 -12.62 -0.06 -0.55
CA THR A 107 -12.15 0.53 0.70
C THR A 107 -12.28 -0.49 1.83
N VAL A 108 -11.14 -0.77 2.47
CA VAL A 108 -11.04 -1.75 3.57
C VAL A 108 -10.46 -1.10 4.82
N GLN A 109 -11.00 -1.44 5.99
CA GLN A 109 -10.50 -1.03 7.29
C GLN A 109 -9.99 -2.25 8.06
N PRO A 110 -8.82 -2.79 7.69
CA PRO A 110 -8.27 -3.97 8.35
C PRO A 110 -7.86 -3.60 9.79
N GLN A 111 -8.16 -4.48 10.73
CA GLN A 111 -7.78 -4.30 12.14
C GLN A 111 -6.31 -4.65 12.42
N SER A 112 -5.60 -5.20 11.42
CA SER A 112 -4.20 -5.60 11.56
C SER A 112 -3.45 -5.53 10.23
N LEU A 113 -2.12 -5.42 10.31
CA LEU A 113 -1.26 -5.50 9.11
C LEU A 113 -1.32 -6.87 8.44
N HIS A 114 -1.63 -7.94 9.17
CA HIS A 114 -1.85 -9.23 8.57
C HIS A 114 -3.08 -9.21 7.66
N GLY A 115 -4.18 -8.59 8.11
CA GLY A 115 -5.38 -8.36 7.29
C GLY A 115 -5.07 -7.53 6.04
N TRP A 116 -4.33 -6.44 6.19
CA TRP A 116 -3.89 -5.63 5.04
C TRP A 116 -3.04 -6.43 4.03
N ARG A 117 -2.07 -7.23 4.50
CA ARG A 117 -1.25 -8.09 3.64
C ARG A 117 -2.05 -9.20 2.99
N TRP A 118 -3.11 -9.68 3.63
CA TRP A 118 -4.03 -10.64 3.02
C TRP A 118 -4.77 -10.01 1.84
N TRP A 119 -5.32 -8.81 2.00
CA TRP A 119 -5.97 -8.07 0.91
C TRP A 119 -5.03 -7.80 -0.27
N ARG A 120 -3.82 -7.34 0.02
CA ARG A 120 -2.81 -7.13 -1.02
C ARG A 120 -2.51 -8.39 -1.81
N ARG A 121 -2.42 -9.55 -1.14
CA ARG A 121 -2.21 -10.84 -1.80
C ARG A 121 -3.43 -11.30 -2.59
N LYS A 122 -4.63 -11.18 -2.01
CA LYS A 122 -5.90 -11.58 -2.65
C LYS A 122 -6.14 -10.80 -3.95
N LEU A 123 -5.77 -9.52 -3.97
CA LEU A 123 -6.00 -8.61 -5.09
C LEU A 123 -4.74 -8.34 -5.92
N ALA A 124 -3.67 -9.15 -5.74
CA ALA A 124 -2.40 -8.99 -6.46
C ALA A 124 -1.85 -7.53 -6.47
N VAL A 125 -2.02 -6.79 -5.36
CA VAL A 125 -1.56 -5.41 -5.22
C VAL A 125 -0.07 -5.40 -4.90
N GLY A 126 0.74 -5.07 -5.91
CA GLY A 126 2.19 -4.95 -5.79
C GLY A 126 2.59 -3.67 -5.07
N SER A 127 2.57 -2.55 -5.82
CA SER A 127 2.96 -1.23 -5.33
C SER A 127 1.86 -0.60 -4.48
N ILE A 128 2.27 0.09 -3.42
CA ILE A 128 1.38 0.88 -2.56
C ILE A 128 1.85 2.32 -2.52
N LEU A 129 0.90 3.23 -2.57
CA LEU A 129 1.07 4.67 -2.39
C LEU A 129 0.56 5.03 -1.01
N ARG A 130 1.28 5.89 -0.31
CA ARG A 130 0.91 6.34 1.03
C ARG A 130 0.67 7.84 1.00
N HIS A 131 -0.52 8.24 1.44
CA HIS A 131 -0.90 9.64 1.60
C HIS A 131 -1.41 9.83 3.03
N GLY A 132 -0.51 10.25 3.93
CA GLY A 132 -0.79 10.34 5.36
C GLY A 132 -1.10 8.98 5.99
N THR A 133 -2.31 8.85 6.55
CA THR A 133 -2.81 7.62 7.18
C THR A 133 -3.48 6.67 6.18
N VAL A 134 -3.74 7.14 4.96
CA VAL A 134 -4.36 6.34 3.90
C VAL A 134 -3.28 5.67 3.08
N VAL A 135 -3.44 4.36 2.88
CA VAL A 135 -2.60 3.59 1.95
C VAL A 135 -3.48 3.12 0.82
N SER A 136 -3.06 3.35 -0.42
CA SER A 136 -3.75 2.88 -1.61
C SER A 136 -2.81 2.02 -2.45
N GLY A 137 -3.38 1.21 -3.35
CA GLY A 137 -2.63 0.47 -4.32
C GLY A 137 -3.55 -0.09 -5.39
N THR A 138 -3.00 -0.32 -6.58
CA THR A 138 -3.74 -0.90 -7.70
C THR A 138 -3.31 -2.34 -7.88
N GLY A 139 -4.29 -3.21 -8.06
CA GLY A 139 -4.11 -4.63 -8.31
C GLY A 139 -5.20 -5.16 -9.21
N HIS A 140 -5.33 -6.48 -9.26
CA HIS A 140 -6.26 -7.17 -10.15
C HIS A 140 -6.90 -8.37 -9.46
N TYR A 141 -8.14 -8.66 -9.85
CA TYR A 141 -8.84 -9.89 -9.49
C TYR A 141 -9.42 -10.50 -10.75
N GLY A 142 -8.74 -11.52 -11.30
CA GLY A 142 -9.02 -12.00 -12.65
C GLY A 142 -8.77 -10.88 -13.67
N GLU A 143 -9.82 -10.49 -14.40
CA GLU A 143 -9.79 -9.42 -15.42
C GLU A 143 -10.19 -8.04 -14.87
N ILE A 144 -10.52 -7.95 -13.58
CA ILE A 144 -11.02 -6.73 -12.95
C ILE A 144 -9.84 -5.97 -12.34
N THR A 145 -9.70 -4.70 -12.70
CA THR A 145 -8.76 -3.78 -12.05
C THR A 145 -9.35 -3.33 -10.72
N VAL A 146 -8.60 -3.52 -9.63
CA VAL A 146 -9.04 -3.16 -8.27
C VAL A 146 -8.15 -2.08 -7.69
N GLN A 147 -8.73 -0.93 -7.36
CA GLN A 147 -8.09 0.10 -6.56
C GLN A 147 -8.38 -0.19 -5.08
N LEU A 148 -7.41 -0.74 -4.38
CA LEU A 148 -7.48 -1.01 -2.94
C LEU A 148 -7.15 0.26 -2.17
N ARG A 149 -8.00 0.64 -1.22
CA ARG A 149 -7.83 1.76 -0.29
C ARG A 149 -7.96 1.29 1.13
N GLY A 150 -6.97 1.62 1.95
CA GLY A 150 -6.89 1.30 3.36
C GLY A 150 -6.82 2.57 4.21
N PRO A 151 -7.95 3.20 4.58
CA PRO A 151 -7.95 4.22 5.61
C PRO A 151 -7.34 3.68 6.91
N ASN A 152 -6.50 4.49 7.56
CA ASN A 152 -5.80 4.18 8.82
C ASN A 152 -4.75 3.05 8.74
N VAL A 153 -4.52 2.45 7.57
CA VAL A 153 -3.44 1.47 7.39
C VAL A 153 -2.06 2.11 7.59
N GLY A 154 -1.92 3.41 7.30
CA GLY A 154 -0.68 4.15 7.57
C GLY A 154 -0.32 4.12 9.06
N GLU A 155 -1.29 4.25 9.95
CA GLU A 155 -1.07 4.17 11.41
C GLU A 155 -0.63 2.77 11.84
N LEU A 156 -1.22 1.73 11.24
CA LEU A 156 -0.81 0.35 11.52
C LEU A 156 0.67 0.12 11.12
N LEU A 157 1.10 0.70 9.99
CA LEU A 157 2.49 0.62 9.53
C LEU A 157 3.43 1.38 10.46
N ASP A 158 3.04 2.59 10.88
CA ASP A 158 3.83 3.41 11.82
C ASP A 158 3.98 2.71 13.17
N ASN A 159 2.89 2.14 13.70
CA ASN A 159 2.92 1.36 14.93
C ASN A 159 3.88 0.18 14.83
N GLN A 160 3.90 -0.55 13.70
CA GLN A 160 4.87 -1.64 13.51
C GLN A 160 6.31 -1.11 13.49
N ALA A 161 6.56 0.03 12.85
CA ALA A 161 7.89 0.62 12.80
C ALA A 161 8.39 1.01 14.20
N VAL A 162 7.54 1.64 15.02
CA VAL A 162 7.86 1.99 16.41
C VAL A 162 8.18 0.75 17.24
N HIS A 163 7.34 -0.29 17.20
CA HIS A 163 7.57 -1.54 17.94
C HIS A 163 8.87 -2.23 17.52
N SER A 164 9.19 -2.20 16.22
CA SER A 164 10.44 -2.77 15.70
C SER A 164 11.65 -1.97 16.17
N ALA A 165 11.57 -0.64 16.16
CA ALA A 165 12.63 0.24 16.66
C ALA A 165 12.87 0.05 18.16
N THR A 166 11.81 -0.03 18.98
CA THR A 166 11.92 -0.31 20.43
C THR A 166 12.58 -1.67 20.68
N ARG A 167 12.19 -2.70 19.94
CA ARG A 167 12.79 -4.04 20.08
C ARG A 167 14.28 -4.06 19.73
N LEU A 168 14.69 -3.30 18.70
CA LEU A 168 16.10 -3.14 18.35
C LEU A 168 16.86 -2.37 19.43
N GLN A 169 16.27 -1.30 20.00
CA GLN A 169 16.88 -0.56 21.11
C GLN A 169 17.05 -1.43 22.35
N ASP A 170 16.06 -2.24 22.72
CA ASP A 170 16.16 -3.18 23.85
C ASP A 170 17.25 -4.22 23.60
N PHE A 171 17.30 -4.80 22.40
CA PHE A 171 18.34 -5.78 22.03
C PHE A 171 19.76 -5.18 22.09
N LEU A 172 19.94 -3.95 21.60
CA LEU A 172 21.22 -3.24 21.65
C LEU A 172 21.59 -2.77 23.07
N SER A 173 20.61 -2.58 23.96
CA SER A 173 20.82 -2.16 25.34
C SER A 173 21.25 -3.31 26.26
N VAL A 174 21.00 -4.57 25.86
CA VAL A 174 21.54 -5.75 26.54
C VAL A 174 23.03 -5.89 26.19
N ARG A 175 23.90 -5.15 26.89
CA ARG A 175 25.34 -5.46 26.92
C ARG A 175 25.51 -6.90 27.41
N PRO A 176 26.41 -7.72 26.83
CA PRO A 176 26.84 -8.94 27.50
C PRO A 176 27.47 -8.49 28.83
N ALA A 177 26.84 -8.86 29.94
CA ALA A 177 27.46 -8.74 31.25
C ALA A 177 28.80 -9.45 31.17
N GLY A 178 29.89 -8.67 31.28
CA GLY A 178 31.24 -9.21 31.21
C GLY A 178 31.35 -10.35 32.19
N HIS A 179 31.75 -11.52 31.70
CA HIS A 179 32.18 -12.62 32.55
C HIS A 179 33.33 -12.12 33.43
N PRO A 180 33.20 -12.12 34.77
CA PRO A 180 34.36 -11.95 35.62
C PRO A 180 35.16 -13.26 35.54
N TRP A 181 36.42 -13.11 35.16
CA TRP A 181 37.46 -14.13 35.28
C TRP A 181 37.70 -14.47 36.76
#